data_AF-A0A949Q854-F1
#
_entry.id   AF-A0A949Q854-F1
#
_cell.length_a   1.000
_cell.length_b   1.000
_cell.length_c   1.000
_cell.angle_alpha   90.00
_cell.angle_beta   90.00
_cell.angle_gamma   90.00
#
_symmetry.space_group_name_H-M   'P 1'
#
loop_
_entity.id
_entity.type
_entity.pdbx_description
1 polymer ?
#
loop_
_entity_poly.entity_id
_entity_poly.type
_entity_poly.pdbx_seq_one_letter_code
_entity_poly.pdbx_strand_id
1 'polypeptide(L)'
;HAAAGPGIPCNEEWYYKPPDVALPMPWRILIKWRVSTAAGFEGGTRIYVNTIDPEALRDRVVPRLFQLKNEGQIAAMKIAFECACT
;
A
#
# COMPACT_ATOMS: atom_id res chain seq x y z
N HIS A 1 -4.75 -2.66 -9.27
CA HIS A 1 -3.98 -3.29 -8.18
C HIS A 1 -4.32 -4.77 -8.04
N ALA A 2 -3.51 -5.67 -8.59
CA ALA A 2 -3.86 -7.09 -8.75
C ALA A 2 -4.17 -7.83 -7.43
N ALA A 3 -3.45 -7.51 -6.34
CA ALA A 3 -3.69 -8.15 -5.04
C ALA A 3 -4.96 -7.67 -4.32
N ALA A 4 -5.40 -6.44 -4.56
CA ALA A 4 -6.66 -5.89 -4.03
C ALA A 4 -7.87 -6.36 -4.86
N GLY A 5 -7.66 -6.65 -6.14
CA GLY A 5 -8.72 -6.96 -7.09
C GLY A 5 -9.40 -5.71 -7.67
N PRO A 6 -10.26 -5.89 -8.69
CA PRO A 6 -10.93 -4.78 -9.37
C PRO A 6 -12.07 -4.14 -8.56
N GLY A 7 -12.55 -4.79 -7.50
CA GLY A 7 -13.71 -4.35 -6.71
C GLY A 7 -13.40 -3.30 -5.64
N ILE A 8 -12.12 -3.00 -5.39
CA ILE A 8 -11.73 -2.02 -4.36
C ILE A 8 -11.30 -0.72 -5.05
N PRO A 9 -12.09 0.37 -4.96
CA PRO A 9 -11.67 1.67 -5.46
C PRO A 9 -10.42 2.12 -4.71
N CYS A 10 -9.49 2.77 -5.40
CA CYS A 10 -8.25 3.23 -4.78
C CYS A 10 -7.71 4.51 -5.43
N ASN A 11 -6.94 5.24 -4.63
CA ASN A 11 -6.07 6.30 -5.14
C ASN A 11 -4.63 5.77 -5.18
N GLU A 12 -3.91 6.17 -6.21
CA GLU A 12 -2.49 5.88 -6.37
C GLU A 12 -1.70 7.18 -6.27
N GLU A 13 -0.78 7.24 -5.30
CA GLU A 13 0.01 8.44 -5.01
C GLU A 13 1.50 8.12 -5.10
N TRP A 14 2.22 8.92 -5.88
CA TRP A 14 3.64 8.71 -6.16
C TRP A 14 4.45 9.73 -5.35
N TYR A 15 5.22 9.23 -4.39
CA TYR A 15 6.08 10.05 -3.55
C TYR A 15 7.51 9.93 -4.06
N TYR A 16 8.05 11.05 -4.56
CA TYR A 16 9.42 11.14 -5.04
C TYR A 16 10.12 12.33 -4.38
N LYS A 17 11.45 12.29 -4.43
CA LYS A 17 12.31 13.34 -3.91
C LYS A 17 12.17 14.62 -4.76
N PRO A 18 11.90 15.79 -4.16
CA PRO A 18 11.93 17.05 -4.89
C PRO A 18 13.32 17.36 -5.46
N PRO A 19 13.44 18.06 -6.61
CA PRO A 19 14.73 18.30 -7.27
C PRO A 19 15.79 18.96 -6.39
N ASP A 20 15.40 19.96 -5.57
CA ASP A 20 16.33 20.82 -4.84
C ASP A 20 16.67 20.35 -3.42
N VAL A 21 16.21 19.16 -3.03
CA VAL A 21 16.47 18.60 -1.70
C VAL A 21 17.74 17.77 -1.74
N ALA A 22 18.65 17.91 -0.77
CA ALA A 22 19.86 17.07 -0.70
C ALA A 22 19.67 15.79 0.13
N LEU A 23 18.57 15.67 0.86
CA LEU A 23 18.28 14.51 1.73
C LEU A 23 17.84 13.28 0.93
N PRO A 24 18.25 12.05 1.33
CA PRO A 24 17.69 10.82 0.80
C PRO A 24 16.20 10.72 1.12
N MET A 25 15.38 10.55 0.08
CA MET A 25 13.94 10.31 0.20
C MET A 25 13.58 9.15 -0.74
N PRO A 26 13.36 7.93 -0.20
CA PRO A 26 13.02 6.78 -1.02
C PRO A 26 11.78 7.05 -1.86
N TRP A 27 11.88 6.74 -3.16
CA TRP A 27 10.70 6.74 -4.01
C TRP A 27 9.76 5.62 -3.58
N ARG A 28 8.47 5.94 -3.46
CA ARG A 28 7.45 4.96 -3.11
C ARG A 28 6.12 5.30 -3.78
N ILE A 29 5.35 4.26 -4.05
CA ILE A 29 3.97 4.38 -4.50
C ILE A 29 3.07 3.96 -3.34
N LEU A 30 2.10 4.80 -2.98
CA LEU A 30 1.09 4.52 -1.96
C LEU A 30 -0.25 4.25 -2.62
N ILE A 31 -0.79 3.06 -2.36
CA ILE A 31 -2.11 2.65 -2.85
C ILE A 31 -3.10 2.76 -1.70
N LYS A 32 -3.94 3.79 -1.73
CA LYS A 32 -4.96 4.03 -0.70
C LYS A 32 -6.28 3.42 -1.13
N TRP A 33 -6.70 2.34 -0.46
CA TRP A 33 -8.03 1.79 -0.65
C TRP A 33 -9.09 2.73 -0.11
N ARG A 34 -10.08 3.07 -0.95
CA ARG A 34 -11.20 3.95 -0.59
C ARG A 34 -12.34 3.13 0.00
N VAL A 35 -12.05 2.44 1.10
CA VAL A 35 -13.00 1.59 1.84
C VAL A 35 -13.68 2.32 2.99
N SER A 36 -13.21 3.52 3.34
CA SER A 36 -13.81 4.40 4.34
C SER A 36 -13.97 5.81 3.77
N THR A 37 -15.04 6.49 4.18
CA THR A 37 -15.27 7.91 3.88
C THR A 37 -14.99 8.70 5.14
N ALA A 38 -14.00 9.59 5.09
CA ALA A 38 -13.68 10.49 6.19
C ALA A 38 -14.89 11.38 6.52
N ALA A 39 -15.26 11.47 7.80
CA ALA A 39 -16.39 12.24 8.29
C ALA A 39 -15.91 13.52 8.98
N GLY A 40 -16.82 14.19 9.71
CA GLY A 40 -16.55 15.47 10.36
C GLY A 40 -15.41 15.43 11.38
N PHE A 41 -15.17 14.29 12.03
CA PHE A 41 -14.06 14.11 12.96
C PHE A 41 -12.71 14.18 12.23
N GLU A 42 -12.54 13.38 11.18
CA GLU A 42 -11.32 13.34 10.38
C GLU A 42 -11.07 14.69 9.72
N GLY A 43 -12.13 15.35 9.23
CA GLY A 43 -12.04 16.68 8.61
C GLY A 43 -11.60 17.77 9.59
N GLY A 44 -12.10 17.74 10.83
CA GLY A 44 -11.80 18.75 11.86
C GLY A 44 -10.45 18.55 12.55
N THR A 45 -10.01 17.30 12.71
CA THR A 45 -8.81 16.96 13.50
C THR A 45 -7.61 16.53 12.68
N ARG A 46 -7.82 16.11 11.42
CA ARG A 46 -6.82 15.39 10.60
C ARG A 46 -6.30 14.09 11.24
N ILE A 47 -7.00 13.56 12.25
CA ILE A 47 -6.78 12.23 12.80
C ILE A 47 -7.61 11.26 11.96
N TYR A 48 -6.97 10.22 11.43
CA TYR A 48 -7.62 9.19 10.62
C TYR A 48 -7.68 7.88 11.39
N VAL A 49 -8.88 7.30 11.48
CA VAL A 49 -9.09 6.01 12.16
C VAL A 49 -9.02 4.89 11.13
N ASN A 50 -8.06 3.98 11.31
CA ASN A 50 -7.97 2.75 10.53
C ASN A 50 -8.69 1.63 11.28
N THR A 51 -9.70 1.02 10.64
CA THR A 51 -10.45 -0.11 11.20
C THR A 51 -9.80 -1.47 10.92
N ILE A 52 -8.73 -1.48 10.11
CA ILE A 52 -7.88 -2.63 9.86
C ILE A 52 -6.47 -2.30 10.33
N ASP A 53 -5.90 -3.15 11.16
CA ASP A 53 -4.51 -3.00 11.57
C ASP A 53 -3.56 -3.42 10.44
N PRO A 54 -2.29 -2.98 10.49
CA PRO A 54 -1.32 -3.29 9.43
C PRO A 54 -1.07 -4.78 9.22
N GLU A 55 -1.16 -5.61 10.27
CA GLU A 55 -0.90 -7.05 10.17
C GLU A 55 -2.07 -7.76 9.50
N ALA A 56 -3.30 -7.42 9.86
CA ALA A 56 -4.49 -7.93 9.18
C ALA A 56 -4.52 -7.54 7.69
N LEU A 57 -4.06 -6.33 7.34
CA LEU A 57 -3.92 -5.94 5.94
C LEU A 57 -2.84 -6.76 5.21
N ARG A 58 -1.67 -6.95 5.84
CA ARG A 58 -0.58 -7.80 5.32
C ARG A 58 -1.11 -9.20 5.03
N ASP A 59 -1.81 -9.81 5.99
CA ASP A 59 -2.27 -11.20 5.89
C ASP A 59 -3.36 -11.39 4.82
N ARG A 60 -4.06 -10.32 4.44
CA ARG A 60 -4.97 -10.33 3.27
C ARG A 60 -4.22 -10.24 1.94
N VAL A 61 -3.18 -9.42 1.87
CA VAL A 61 -2.50 -9.06 0.61
C VAL A 61 -1.41 -10.08 0.23
N VAL A 62 -0.63 -10.53 1.20
CA VAL A 62 0.55 -11.38 0.96
C VAL A 62 0.21 -12.71 0.28
N PRO A 63 -0.82 -13.48 0.71
CA PRO A 63 -1.17 -14.73 0.04
C PRO A 63 -1.55 -14.52 -1.44
N ARG A 64 -2.29 -13.44 -1.74
CA ARG A 64 -2.68 -13.12 -3.11
C ARG A 64 -1.47 -12.72 -3.96
N LEU A 65 -0.50 -12.00 -3.40
CA LEU A 65 0.75 -11.68 -4.11
C LEU A 65 1.56 -12.95 -4.43
N PHE A 66 1.67 -13.89 -3.49
CA PHE A 66 2.35 -15.17 -3.76
C PHE A 66 1.65 -15.98 -4.83
N GLN A 67 0.32 -16.06 -4.80
CA GLN A 67 -0.46 -16.71 -5.85
C GLN A 67 -0.16 -16.08 -7.22
N LEU A 68 -0.25 -14.75 -7.32
CA LEU A 68 0.02 -14.02 -8.56
C LEU A 68 1.46 -14.21 -9.06
N LYS A 69 2.44 -14.29 -8.15
CA LYS A 69 3.84 -14.56 -8.48
C LYS A 69 4.00 -15.98 -9.06
N ASN A 70 3.36 -16.98 -8.45
CA ASN A 70 3.41 -18.37 -8.92
C ASN A 70 2.69 -18.55 -10.26
N GLU A 71 1.64 -17.76 -10.52
CA GLU A 71 0.93 -17.73 -11.80
C GLU A 71 1.66 -16.90 -12.88
N GLY A 72 2.78 -16.25 -12.54
CA GLY A 72 3.53 -15.40 -13.48
C GLY A 72 2.81 -14.10 -13.88
N GLN A 73 1.79 -13.68 -13.11
CA GLN A 73 0.97 -12.50 -13.40
C GLN A 73 1.57 -11.18 -12.88
N ILE A 74 2.63 -11.26 -12.07
CA ILE A 74 3.38 -10.10 -11.56
C ILE A 74 4.87 -10.33 -11.74
N ALA A 75 5.65 -9.25 -11.68
CA ALA A 75 7.10 -9.31 -11.78
C ALA A 75 7.72 -10.22 -10.70
N ALA A 76 8.86 -10.84 -11.02
CA ALA A 76 9.64 -11.63 -10.07
C ALA A 76 10.26 -10.71 -9.01
N MET A 77 9.55 -10.55 -7.89
CA MET A 77 9.98 -9.73 -6.75
C MET A 77 9.91 -10.52 -5.44
N LYS A 78 10.65 -10.04 -4.44
CA LYS A 78 10.57 -10.53 -3.06
C LYS A 78 9.28 -10.03 -2.42
N ILE A 79 8.58 -10.92 -1.71
CA ILE A 79 7.32 -10.67 -1.02
C ILE A 79 7.49 -11.07 0.45
N ALA A 80 7.01 -10.21 1.36
CA ALA A 80 6.97 -10.48 2.79
C ALA A 80 8.32 -10.95 3.36
N PHE A 81 8.37 -12.18 3.89
CA PHE A 81 9.57 -12.78 4.51
C PHE A 81 10.72 -13.02 3.53
N GLU A 82 10.49 -12.92 2.22
CA GLU A 82 11.57 -12.95 1.22
C GLU A 82 12.40 -11.66 1.23
N CYS A 83 11.85 -10.56 1.77
CA CYS A 83 12.53 -9.26 1.88
C CYS A 83 13.51 -9.26 3.06
N ALA A 84 14.66 -8.62 2.87
CA ALA A 84 15.64 -8.45 3.94
C ALA A 84 15.18 -7.33 4.90
N CYS A 85 15.34 -7.55 6.20
CA CYS A 85 15.09 -6.54 7.24
C CYS A 85 16.33 -5.68 7.56
N THR A 86 17.27 -5.61 6.62
CA THR A 86 18.55 -4.89 6.77
C THR A 86 18.39 -3.38 6.65
#